data_AF-A0A7U9SXS4-F1
#
_entry.id   AF-A0A7U9SXS4-F1
#
_cell.length_a   1.000
_cell.length_b   1.000
_cell.length_c   1.000
_cell.angle_alpha   90.00
_cell.angle_beta   90.00
_cell.angle_gamma   90.00
#
_symmetry.space_group_name_H-M   'P 1'
#
loop_
_entity.id
_entity.type
_entity.pdbx_description
1 polymer ?
#
loop_
_entity_poly.entity_id
_entity_poly.type
_entity_poly.pdbx_seq_one_letter_code
_entity_poly.pdbx_strand_id
1 'polypeptide(L)' 'MAYSSEGYRYYDFVNAENEKEFDAFVGKCKELALYDTGVTAQYGDRLITLSTCEYSAQNGRLVVVAKKVN' A
#
# COMPACT_ATOMS: atom_id res chain seq x y z
N MET A 1 1.70 -10.74 -21.89
CA MET A 1 2.23 -11.10 -20.56
C MET A 1 1.06 -11.13 -19.61
N ALA A 2 0.59 -12.32 -19.24
CA ALA A 2 -0.54 -12.50 -18.32
C ALA A 2 -0.03 -12.28 -16.89
N TYR A 3 -0.48 -11.22 -16.22
CA TYR A 3 -0.17 -11.00 -14.81
C TYR A 3 -0.82 -12.12 -14.00
N SER A 4 -0.02 -13.01 -13.44
CA SER A 4 -0.49 -13.97 -12.43
C SER A 4 -1.13 -13.18 -11.28
N SER A 5 -2.31 -13.63 -10.85
CA SER A 5 -3.11 -13.01 -9.79
C SER A 5 -2.60 -13.28 -8.38
N GLU A 6 -1.34 -13.70 -8.24
CA GLU A 6 -0.72 -13.99 -6.94
C GLU A 6 0.03 -12.74 -6.45
N GLY A 7 -0.64 -11.98 -5.59
CA GLY A 7 -0.07 -10.80 -4.93
C GLY A 7 -1.07 -9.66 -4.79
N TYR A 8 -1.01 -8.93 -3.67
CA TYR A 8 -1.85 -7.75 -3.47
C TYR A 8 -1.46 -6.67 -4.48
N ARG A 9 -2.39 -6.31 -5.36
CA ARG A 9 -2.20 -5.29 -6.39
C ARG A 9 -2.26 -3.91 -5.75
N TYR A 10 -1.16 -3.48 -5.14
CA TYR A 10 -1.05 -2.12 -4.61
C TYR A 10 -1.25 -1.04 -5.68
N TYR A 11 -1.06 -1.37 -6.97
CA TYR A 11 -1.32 -0.48 -8.10
C TYR A 11 -2.80 -0.22 -8.38
N ASP A 12 -3.72 -1.10 -7.94
CA ASP A 12 -5.16 -0.92 -8.16
C ASP A 12 -5.74 0.18 -7.25
N PHE A 13 -4.96 0.70 -6.29
CA PHE A 13 -5.44 1.60 -5.23
C PHE A 13 -4.98 3.06 -5.33
N VAL A 14 -4.41 3.49 -6.47
CA VAL A 14 -3.95 4.88 -6.66
C VAL A 14 -5.10 5.91 -6.55
N ASN A 15 -6.36 5.48 -6.59
CA ASN A 15 -7.54 6.29 -6.24
C ASN A 15 -8.53 5.45 -5.43
N ALA A 16 -8.60 5.65 -4.11
CA ALA A 16 -9.75 5.18 -3.33
C ALA A 16 -10.94 6.11 -3.64
N GLU A 17 -12.07 5.56 -4.12
CA GLU A 17 -13.23 6.37 -4.51
C GLU A 17 -14.08 6.77 -3.30
N ASN A 18 -13.92 6.08 -2.16
CA ASN A 18 -14.68 6.30 -0.94
C ASN A 18 -13.91 5.91 0.34
N GLU A 19 -14.46 6.30 1.49
CA GLU A 19 -13.91 6.05 2.83
C GLU A 19 -13.67 4.56 3.12
N LYS A 20 -14.60 3.70 2.74
CA LYS A 20 -14.48 2.26 2.97
C LYS A 20 -13.30 1.65 2.22
N GLU A 21 -13.08 2.06 0.97
CA GLU A 21 -11.91 1.63 0.20
C GLU A 21 -10.61 2.15 0.78
N PHE A 22 -10.58 3.41 1.22
CA PHE A 22 -9.42 3.99 1.87
C PHE A 22 -9.04 3.25 3.15
N ASP A 23 -10.01 2.99 4.02
CA ASP A 23 -9.79 2.28 5.28
C ASP A 23 -9.36 0.83 5.04
N ALA A 24 -9.94 0.17 4.03
CA ALA A 24 -9.50 -1.16 3.62
C ALA A 24 -8.04 -1.16 3.14
N PHE A 25 -7.62 -0.14 2.38
CA PHE A 25 -6.23 0.02 1.95
C PHE A 25 -5.29 0.23 3.13
N VAL A 26 -5.59 1.18 4.03
CA VAL A 26 -4.77 1.45 5.22
C VAL A 26 -4.69 0.21 6.12
N GLY A 27 -5.81 -0.49 6.31
CA GLY A 27 -5.87 -1.75 7.03
C GLY A 27 -4.97 -2.81 6.42
N LYS A 28 -5.00 -2.96 5.08
CA LYS A 28 -4.14 -3.93 4.40
C LYS A 28 -2.66 -3.55 4.46
N CYS A 29 -2.32 -2.26 4.35
CA CYS A 29 -0.95 -1.79 4.55
C CYS A 29 -0.44 -2.14 5.94
N LYS A 30 -1.27 -2.00 6.99
CA LYS A 30 -0.89 -2.36 8.36
C LYS A 30 -0.75 -3.87 8.56
N GLU A 31 -1.65 -4.66 7.98
CA GLU A 31 -1.56 -6.14 8.03
C GLU A 31 -0.27 -6.65 7.38
N LEU A 32 0.18 -6.01 6.30
CA LEU A 32 1.39 -6.38 5.55
C LEU A 32 2.65 -5.63 6.02
N ALA A 33 2.54 -4.74 7.01
CA ALA A 33 3.65 -3.92 7.43
C ALA A 33 4.74 -4.76 8.08
N LEU A 34 5.99 -4.59 7.61
CA LEU A 34 7.15 -5.23 8.22
C LEU A 34 7.46 -4.69 9.63
N TYR A 35 6.98 -3.47 9.93
CA TYR A 35 7.20 -2.78 11.19
C TYR A 35 5.93 -2.07 11.64
N ASP A 36 5.61 -2.16 12.93
CA ASP A 36 4.64 -1.26 13.54
C ASP A 36 5.28 0.12 13.74
N THR A 37 4.74 1.11 13.03
CA THR A 37 5.24 2.50 13.06
C THR A 37 4.50 3.36 14.08
N GLY A 38 3.42 2.85 14.69
CA GLY A 38 2.50 3.64 15.52
C GLY A 38 1.68 4.68 14.74
N VAL A 39 1.87 4.79 13.42
CA VAL A 39 1.17 5.77 12.58
C VAL A 39 -0.07 5.13 11.93
N THR A 40 -1.15 5.90 11.87
CA THR A 40 -2.34 5.56 11.08
C THR A 40 -2.72 6.70 10.15
N ALA A 41 -3.53 6.38 9.14
CA ALA A 41 -4.20 7.33 8.28
C ALA A 41 -5.71 7.12 8.36
N GLN A 42 -6.46 8.19 8.12
CA GLN A 42 -7.93 8.20 8.04
C GLN A 42 -8.35 8.85 6.71
N TYR A 43 -9.57 8.57 6.27
CA TYR A 43 -10.08 9.15 5.03
C TYR A 43 -9.94 10.69 5.01
N GLY A 44 -9.46 11.22 3.88
CA GLY A 44 -9.06 12.62 3.72
C GLY A 44 -7.57 12.89 3.94
N ASP A 45 -6.83 11.99 4.60
CA ASP A 45 -5.37 12.05 4.62
C ASP A 45 -4.79 11.80 3.23
N ARG A 46 -3.66 12.46 2.95
CA ARG A 46 -2.92 12.26 1.69
C ARG A 46 -1.78 11.27 1.90
N LEU A 47 -1.76 10.25 1.07
CA LEU A 47 -0.74 9.21 1.07
C LEU A 47 0.17 9.34 -0.15
N ILE A 48 1.43 8.94 0.00
CA ILE A 48 2.35 8.70 -1.11
C ILE A 48 2.85 7.26 -1.04
N THR A 49 2.85 6.58 -2.19
CA THR A 49 3.32 5.21 -2.33
C THR A 49 4.56 5.20 -3.20
N LEU A 50 5.68 4.72 -2.63
CA LEU A 50 6.92 4.47 -3.36
C LEU A 50 7.07 2.97 -3.55
N SER A 51 7.46 2.55 -4.75
CA SER A 51 7.67 1.14 -5.04
C SER A 51 8.91 0.90 -5.87
N THR A 52 9.62 -0.17 -5.52
CA THR A 52 10.79 -0.65 -6.24
C THR A 52 10.75 -2.16 -6.40
N CYS A 53 11.52 -2.67 -7.37
CA CYS A 53 11.79 -4.09 -7.46
C CYS A 53 12.56 -4.55 -6.22
N GLU A 54 12.19 -5.72 -5.72
CA GLU A 54 12.89 -6.42 -4.65
C GLU A 54 13.46 -7.71 -5.29
N TYR A 55 14.72 -8.02 -5.00
CA TYR A 55 15.50 -9.02 -5.74
C TYR A 55 15.68 -10.35 -4.98
N SER A 56 15.25 -10.45 -3.72
CA SER A 56 15.29 -11.70 -2.96
C SER A 56 14.11 -12.63 -3.29
N ALA A 57 13.01 -12.10 -3.83
CA ALA A 57 11.89 -12.86 -4.34
C ALA A 57 11.71 -12.71 -5.87
N GLN A 58 11.29 -13.78 -6.55
CA GLN A 58 10.93 -13.71 -7.97
C GLN A 58 9.72 -12.78 -8.14
N ASN A 59 9.86 -11.72 -8.96
CA ASN A 59 8.89 -10.63 -9.11
C ASN A 59 8.58 -9.87 -7.80
N GLY A 60 9.54 -9.85 -6.85
CA GLY A 60 9.42 -9.12 -5.61
C GLY A 60 9.16 -7.63 -5.81
N ARG A 61 8.37 -7.05 -4.91
CA ARG A 61 8.13 -5.61 -4.81
C ARG A 61 8.28 -5.20 -3.37
N LEU A 62 9.11 -4.18 -3.13
CA LEU A 62 9.10 -3.45 -1.88
C LEU A 62 8.23 -2.20 -2.08
N VAL A 63 7.32 -1.98 -1.15
CA VAL A 63 6.39 -0.85 -1.17
C VAL A 63 6.50 -0.10 0.15
N VAL A 64 6.65 1.22 0.07
CA VAL A 64 6.62 2.12 1.22
C VAL A 64 5.43 3.07 1.04
N VAL A 65 4.55 3.09 2.03
CA VAL A 65 3.39 4.00 2.07
C VAL A 65 3.61 4.99 3.20
N ALA A 66 3.58 6.28 2.88
CA ALA A 66 3.76 7.36 3.85
C ALA A 66 2.54 8.29 3.86
N LYS A 67 2.16 8.73 5.06
CA LYS A 67 1.16 9.79 5.26
C LYS A 67 1.85 11.15 5.22
N LYS A 68 1.29 12.10 4.46
CA LYS A 68 1.72 13.50 4.49
C LYS A 68 1.38 14.12 5.85
N VAL A 69 2.39 14.69 6.53
CA VAL A 69 2.24 15.52 7.72
C VAL A 69 2.52 16.97 7.31
N ASN A 70 1.76 17.93 7.85
CA ASN A 70 1.99 19.36 7.64
C ASN A 70 2.69 19.98 8.84
#